data_AF-A0ABD2XRU9-F1
#
_entry.id   AF-A0ABD2XRU9-F1
#
_cell.length_a   1.000
_cell.length_b   1.000
_cell.length_c   1.000
_cell.angle_alpha   90.00
_cell.angle_beta   90.00
_cell.angle_gamma   90.00
#
_symmetry.space_group_name_H-M   'P 1'
#
loop_
_entity.id
_entity.type
_entity.pdbx_description
1 polymer ?
#
loop_
_entity_poly.entity_id
_entity_poly.type
_entity_poly.pdbx_seq_one_letter_code
_entity_poly.pdbx_strand_id
1 'polypeptide(L)'
;KQIWPGANVQGNVVGKPTIIVTTAETCRKFLTDDHRFRPGWPKSVSDLLRKRGLHGVTIQEHKRLRQLIAAPVGGLEALSLFIGYIEDIARTSFDKWEKMDKPIEFLTEMRKTAFKGMMNIIMGNEINDEKLLDYMEKEYTAISNGLKSIAINLPGFAFHRTLKDQNIKVGSLVTFGAGSRLCPGADLDKLEIAV
;
A
#
# COMPACT_ATOMS: atom_id res chain seq x y z
N LYS A 1 36.21 1.13 -8.40
CA LYS A 1 34.76 1.18 -8.74
C LYS A 1 34.35 -0.23 -9.17
N GLN A 2 33.58 -0.94 -8.34
CA GLN A 2 33.17 -2.31 -8.65
C GLN A 2 32.00 -2.24 -9.65
N ILE A 3 32.28 -2.55 -10.92
CA ILE A 3 31.27 -2.61 -11.97
C ILE A 3 30.60 -3.97 -11.85
N TRP A 4 29.31 -3.98 -11.51
CA TRP A 4 28.53 -5.21 -11.39
C TRP A 4 28.19 -5.74 -12.79
N PRO A 5 28.51 -7.01 -13.11
CA PRO A 5 28.10 -7.61 -14.37
C PRO A 5 26.56 -7.66 -14.41
N GLY A 6 25.95 -6.88 -15.31
CA GLY A 6 24.50 -6.70 -15.43
C GLY A 6 23.93 -5.39 -14.89
N ALA A 7 24.78 -4.47 -14.40
CA ALA A 7 24.39 -3.08 -14.13
C ALA A 7 24.24 -2.33 -15.46
N ASN A 8 23.01 -1.94 -15.80
CA ASN A 8 22.72 -1.35 -17.11
C ASN A 8 22.91 0.18 -17.09
N VAL A 9 22.63 0.84 -15.96
CA VAL A 9 22.83 2.30 -15.81
C VAL A 9 23.23 2.63 -14.35
N GLN A 10 24.17 3.55 -14.16
CA GLN A 10 24.47 4.15 -12.86
C GLN A 10 24.03 5.61 -12.86
N GLY A 11 23.41 6.06 -11.78
CA GLY A 11 22.93 7.44 -11.67
C GLY A 11 22.69 7.87 -10.23
N ASN A 12 22.18 9.08 -10.05
CA ASN A 12 21.68 9.56 -8.77
C ASN A 12 20.15 9.58 -8.83
N VAL A 13 19.50 8.82 -7.95
CA VAL A 13 18.04 8.75 -7.86
C VAL A 13 17.64 9.17 -6.45
N VAL A 14 16.89 10.28 -6.34
CA VAL A 14 16.42 10.84 -5.07
C VAL A 14 17.57 11.09 -4.07
N GLY A 15 18.68 11.65 -4.57
CA GLY A 15 19.83 12.03 -3.75
C GLY A 15 20.76 10.89 -3.36
N LYS A 16 20.53 9.66 -3.84
CA LYS A 16 21.37 8.49 -3.55
C LYS A 16 22.04 7.96 -4.83
N PRO A 17 23.34 7.56 -4.76
CA PRO A 17 23.96 6.78 -5.82
C PRO A 17 23.20 5.47 -6.01
N THR A 18 22.75 5.23 -7.23
CA THR A 18 21.82 4.14 -7.55
C THR A 18 22.31 3.40 -8.78
N ILE A 19 22.26 2.06 -8.70
CA ILE A 19 22.48 1.17 -9.83
C ILE A 19 21.10 0.72 -10.32
N ILE A 20 20.81 0.97 -11.60
CA ILE A 20 19.56 0.55 -12.24
C ILE A 20 19.83 -0.74 -13.01
N VAL A 21 19.04 -1.76 -12.67
CA VAL A 21 19.08 -3.09 -13.27
C VAL A 21 17.80 -3.28 -14.07
N THR A 22 17.94 -3.70 -15.32
CA THR A 22 16.78 -3.87 -16.24
C THR A 22 16.73 -5.24 -16.91
N THR A 23 17.72 -6.11 -16.70
CA THR A 23 17.70 -7.48 -17.22
C THR A 23 16.94 -8.41 -16.27
N ALA A 24 16.08 -9.27 -16.83
CA ALA A 24 15.25 -10.19 -16.05
C ALA A 24 16.07 -11.11 -15.15
N GLU A 25 17.20 -11.63 -15.64
CA GLU A 25 18.11 -12.50 -14.87
C GLU A 25 18.65 -11.78 -13.63
N THR A 26 19.15 -10.56 -13.80
CA THR A 26 19.73 -9.79 -12.70
C THR A 26 18.65 -9.30 -11.74
N CYS A 27 17.51 -8.81 -12.24
CA CYS A 27 16.35 -8.47 -11.41
C CYS A 27 15.90 -9.65 -10.55
N ARG A 28 15.84 -10.87 -11.11
CA ARG A 28 15.52 -12.09 -10.34
C ARG A 28 16.48 -12.28 -9.17
N LYS A 29 17.79 -12.20 -9.40
CA LYS A 29 18.80 -12.33 -8.33
C LYS A 29 18.58 -11.31 -7.20
N PHE A 30 18.34 -10.04 -7.54
CA PHE A 30 18.07 -8.99 -6.55
C PHE A 30 16.75 -9.18 -5.79
N LEU A 31 15.72 -9.69 -6.45
CA LEU A 31 14.37 -9.86 -5.86
C LEU A 31 14.22 -11.15 -5.03
N THR A 32 15.13 -12.12 -5.15
CA THR A 32 15.05 -13.41 -4.42
C THR A 32 16.10 -13.59 -3.34
N ASP A 33 17.19 -12.81 -3.36
CA ASP A 33 18.26 -12.89 -2.36
C ASP A 33 18.07 -11.87 -1.23
N ASP A 34 17.14 -12.19 -0.33
CA ASP A 34 16.81 -11.38 0.86
C ASP A 34 17.94 -11.35 1.91
N HIS A 35 18.99 -12.16 1.74
CA HIS A 35 20.16 -12.16 2.63
C HIS A 35 21.17 -11.09 2.26
N ARG A 36 21.43 -10.91 0.96
CA ARG A 36 22.38 -9.91 0.45
C ARG A 36 21.73 -8.56 0.20
N PHE A 37 20.44 -8.54 -0.15
CA PHE A 37 19.72 -7.33 -0.49
C PHE A 37 18.58 -7.07 0.48
N ARG A 38 18.42 -5.79 0.84
CA ARG A 38 17.33 -5.32 1.70
C ARG A 38 16.54 -4.24 0.96
N PRO A 39 15.24 -4.08 1.26
CA PRO A 39 14.44 -2.99 0.69
C PRO A 39 15.05 -1.61 0.97
N GLY A 40 15.32 -0.85 -0.09
CA GLY A 40 15.89 0.50 -0.02
C GLY A 40 14.82 1.59 -0.15
N TRP A 41 13.88 1.67 0.79
CA TRP A 41 12.75 2.62 0.70
C TRP A 41 13.22 4.09 0.67
N PRO A 42 12.53 4.98 -0.08
CA PRO A 42 12.78 6.41 -0.03
C PRO A 42 12.54 6.99 1.36
N LYS A 43 13.21 8.10 1.68
CA LYS A 43 13.08 8.80 2.97
C LYS A 43 11.63 9.17 3.28
N SER A 44 10.84 9.54 2.26
CA SER A 44 9.42 9.87 2.43
C SER A 44 8.61 8.71 3.01
N VAL A 45 8.88 7.49 2.55
CA VAL A 45 8.23 6.27 3.04
C VAL A 45 8.66 5.97 4.47
N SER A 46 9.96 6.02 4.75
CA SER A 46 10.51 5.73 6.09
C SER A 46 10.04 6.74 7.14
N ASP A 47 9.97 8.03 6.80
CA ASP A 47 9.61 9.08 7.75
C ASP A 47 8.10 9.11 8.01
N LEU A 48 7.25 8.93 6.98
CA LEU A 48 5.79 8.92 7.13
C LEU A 48 5.28 7.64 7.81
N LEU A 49 5.77 6.46 7.40
CA LEU A 49 5.27 5.22 7.97
C LEU A 49 5.91 4.86 9.33
N ARG A 50 6.98 5.57 9.74
CA ARG A 50 7.75 5.36 10.98
C ARG A 50 8.15 3.89 11.19
N LYS A 51 8.64 3.53 12.39
CA LYS A 51 8.98 2.13 12.74
C LYS A 51 7.78 1.15 12.80
N ARG A 52 6.55 1.59 12.49
CA ARG A 52 5.31 0.81 12.65
C ARG A 52 4.77 0.21 11.35
N GLY A 53 5.38 0.50 10.20
CA GLY A 53 4.99 -0.13 8.92
C GLY A 53 5.77 -1.41 8.60
N LEU A 54 5.29 -2.15 7.58
CA LEU A 54 5.88 -3.39 7.03
C LEU A 54 7.37 -3.34 6.66
N HIS A 55 7.96 -2.15 6.61
CA HIS A 55 9.34 -1.90 6.24
C HIS A 55 10.28 -1.78 7.45
N GLY A 56 9.73 -1.69 8.67
CA GLY A 56 10.47 -1.69 9.94
C GLY A 56 10.50 -3.05 10.64
N VAL A 57 9.79 -4.05 10.12
CA VAL A 57 9.74 -5.40 10.69
C VAL A 57 10.95 -6.23 10.26
N THR A 58 11.36 -7.15 11.11
CA THR A 58 12.40 -8.14 10.82
C THR A 58 11.98 -9.08 9.68
N ILE A 59 12.94 -9.75 9.04
CA ILE A 59 12.67 -10.72 7.97
C ILE A 59 11.70 -11.82 8.45
N GLN A 60 11.83 -12.25 9.70
CA GLN A 60 10.99 -13.29 10.28
C GLN A 60 9.54 -12.81 10.51
N GLU A 61 9.36 -11.59 11.01
CA GLU A 61 8.04 -10.97 11.16
C GLU A 61 7.39 -10.73 9.80
N HIS A 62 8.16 -10.27 8.80
CA HIS A 62 7.68 -10.11 7.44
C HIS A 62 7.23 -11.46 6.84
N LYS A 63 7.98 -12.55 7.08
CA LYS A 63 7.61 -13.91 6.66
C LYS A 63 6.32 -14.37 7.32
N ARG A 64 6.18 -14.18 8.64
CA ARG A 64 4.97 -14.52 9.40
C ARG A 64 3.76 -13.74 8.88
N LEU A 65 3.90 -12.43 8.69
CA LEU A 65 2.83 -11.58 8.20
C LEU A 65 2.42 -11.93 6.77
N ARG A 66 3.40 -12.19 5.89
CA ARG A 66 3.13 -12.68 4.53
C ARG A 66 2.36 -14.01 4.57
N GLN A 67 2.71 -14.93 5.46
CA GLN A 67 1.97 -16.21 5.59
C GLN A 67 0.51 -15.99 6.01
N LEU A 68 0.26 -15.08 6.95
CA LEU A 68 -1.10 -14.78 7.41
C LEU A 68 -1.94 -14.08 6.34
N ILE A 69 -1.32 -13.20 5.53
CA ILE A 69 -2.01 -12.43 4.47
C ILE A 69 -2.16 -13.24 3.17
N ALA A 70 -1.27 -14.20 2.89
CA ALA A 70 -1.23 -14.90 1.61
C ALA A 70 -2.49 -15.73 1.34
N ALA A 71 -3.00 -16.45 2.34
CA ALA A 71 -4.17 -17.32 2.15
C ALA A 71 -5.47 -16.52 1.92
N PRO A 72 -5.78 -15.46 2.70
CA PRO A 72 -6.99 -14.68 2.47
C PRO A 72 -6.95 -13.79 1.22
N VAL A 73 -5.77 -13.49 0.66
CA VAL A 73 -5.66 -12.63 -0.54
C VAL A 73 -5.45 -13.43 -1.82
N GLY A 74 -4.61 -14.46 -1.77
CA GLY A 74 -4.15 -15.21 -2.94
C GLY A 74 -4.64 -16.65 -3.02
N GLY A 75 -5.39 -17.14 -2.03
CA GLY A 75 -6.00 -18.48 -2.08
C GLY A 75 -7.07 -18.57 -3.15
N LEU A 76 -7.16 -19.71 -3.86
CA LEU A 76 -8.12 -19.92 -4.94
C LEU A 76 -9.58 -19.68 -4.50
N GLU A 77 -9.92 -20.07 -3.28
CA GLU A 77 -11.25 -19.84 -2.69
C GLU A 77 -11.53 -18.35 -2.46
N ALA A 78 -10.57 -17.62 -1.88
CA ALA A 78 -10.68 -16.18 -1.68
C ALA A 78 -10.77 -15.43 -3.02
N LEU A 79 -9.97 -15.81 -4.01
CA LEU A 79 -10.02 -15.24 -5.37
C LEU A 79 -11.37 -15.49 -6.04
N SER A 80 -11.95 -16.67 -5.85
CA SER A 80 -13.28 -17.01 -6.39
C SER A 80 -14.39 -16.18 -5.76
N LEU A 81 -14.26 -15.80 -4.48
CA LEU A 81 -15.16 -14.83 -3.85
C LEU A 81 -14.90 -13.41 -4.37
N PHE A 82 -13.64 -12.99 -4.47
CA PHE A 82 -13.26 -11.65 -4.90
C PHE A 82 -13.69 -11.34 -6.32
N ILE A 83 -13.61 -12.30 -7.25
CA ILE A 83 -14.00 -12.04 -8.64
C ILE A 83 -15.49 -11.66 -8.75
N GLY A 84 -16.38 -12.33 -8.01
CA GLY A 84 -17.79 -11.99 -7.98
C GLY A 84 -18.05 -10.60 -7.38
N TYR A 85 -17.34 -10.24 -6.30
CA TYR A 85 -17.44 -8.90 -5.72
C TYR A 85 -16.89 -7.81 -6.64
N ILE A 86 -15.75 -8.04 -7.29
CA ILE A 86 -15.14 -7.09 -8.23
C ILE A 86 -16.08 -6.89 -9.42
N GLU A 87 -16.70 -7.95 -9.93
CA GLU A 87 -17.68 -7.86 -11.00
C GLU A 87 -18.89 -7.01 -10.61
N ASP A 88 -19.46 -7.24 -9.42
CA ASP A 88 -20.60 -6.45 -8.92
C ASP A 88 -20.25 -4.97 -8.71
N ILE A 89 -19.07 -4.70 -8.14
CA ILE A 89 -18.55 -3.34 -7.97
C ILE A 89 -18.34 -2.65 -9.32
N ALA A 90 -17.77 -3.36 -10.31
CA ALA A 90 -17.56 -2.82 -11.64
C ALA A 90 -18.89 -2.51 -12.33
N ARG A 91 -19.83 -3.47 -12.34
CA ARG A 91 -21.17 -3.31 -12.93
C ARG A 91 -21.92 -2.13 -12.32
N THR A 92 -22.03 -2.10 -10.99
CA THR A 92 -22.74 -1.01 -10.28
C THR A 92 -22.07 0.35 -10.47
N SER A 93 -20.74 0.40 -10.60
CA SER A 93 -20.02 1.64 -10.91
C SER A 93 -20.33 2.12 -12.33
N PHE A 94 -20.30 1.23 -13.32
CA PHE A 94 -20.64 1.58 -14.70
C PHE A 94 -22.10 2.03 -14.85
N ASP A 95 -23.04 1.32 -14.23
CA ASP A 95 -24.46 1.72 -14.21
C ASP A 95 -24.66 3.10 -13.57
N LYS A 96 -23.87 3.42 -12.53
CA LYS A 96 -23.89 4.74 -11.88
C LYS A 96 -23.35 5.82 -12.80
N TRP A 97 -22.24 5.56 -13.48
CA TRP A 97 -21.59 6.53 -14.37
C TRP A 97 -22.40 6.80 -15.64
N GLU A 98 -23.04 5.77 -16.21
CA GLU A 98 -23.93 5.90 -17.37
C GLU A 98 -25.08 6.86 -17.08
N LYS A 99 -25.63 6.81 -15.86
CA LYS A 99 -26.75 7.64 -15.43
C LYS A 99 -26.35 9.07 -15.02
N MET A 100 -25.07 9.42 -15.06
CA MET A 100 -24.62 10.77 -14.72
C MET A 100 -24.84 11.72 -15.91
N ASP A 101 -25.58 12.80 -15.68
CA ASP A 101 -25.83 13.83 -16.69
C ASP A 101 -24.59 14.64 -17.11
N LYS A 102 -23.47 14.49 -16.39
CA LYS A 102 -22.24 15.25 -16.60
C LYS A 102 -21.08 14.31 -16.94
N PRO A 103 -20.14 14.77 -17.79
CA PRO A 103 -18.91 14.02 -18.05
C PRO A 103 -18.19 13.66 -16.74
N ILE A 104 -17.75 12.42 -16.64
CA ILE A 104 -16.94 11.94 -15.52
C ILE A 104 -15.45 12.11 -15.81
N GLU A 105 -14.66 12.33 -14.76
CA GLU A 105 -13.21 12.18 -14.86
C GLU A 105 -12.85 10.71 -14.61
N PHE A 106 -12.68 9.95 -15.70
CA PHE A 106 -12.58 8.49 -15.66
C PHE A 106 -11.53 7.95 -14.69
N LEU A 107 -10.35 8.58 -14.61
CA LEU A 107 -9.28 8.12 -13.72
C LEU A 107 -9.66 8.28 -12.24
N THR A 108 -10.29 9.40 -11.86
CA THR A 108 -10.82 9.62 -10.52
C THR A 108 -11.89 8.60 -10.16
N GLU A 109 -12.88 8.38 -11.03
CA GLU A 109 -13.95 7.43 -10.74
C GLU A 109 -13.44 5.99 -10.67
N MET A 110 -12.54 5.58 -11.58
CA MET A 110 -11.87 4.28 -11.52
C MET A 110 -11.06 4.08 -10.23
N ARG A 111 -10.39 5.12 -9.72
CA ARG A 111 -9.65 5.04 -8.45
C ARG A 111 -10.59 4.82 -7.26
N LYS A 112 -11.74 5.49 -7.23
CA LYS A 112 -12.77 5.27 -6.19
C LYS A 112 -13.30 3.84 -6.24
N THR A 113 -13.62 3.33 -7.43
CA THR A 113 -14.09 1.95 -7.63
C THR A 113 -13.03 0.94 -7.18
N ALA A 114 -11.77 1.13 -7.56
CA ALA A 114 -10.66 0.27 -7.12
C ALA A 114 -10.46 0.31 -5.59
N PHE A 115 -10.56 1.50 -4.98
CA PHE A 115 -10.47 1.66 -3.53
C PHE A 115 -11.60 0.93 -2.81
N LYS A 116 -12.84 1.02 -3.30
CA LYS A 116 -13.99 0.27 -2.77
C LYS A 116 -13.76 -1.24 -2.87
N GLY A 117 -13.26 -1.73 -4.00
CA GLY A 117 -12.89 -3.13 -4.18
C GLY A 117 -11.83 -3.59 -3.16
N MET A 118 -10.78 -2.80 -2.98
CA MET A 118 -9.74 -3.06 -1.98
C MET A 118 -10.31 -3.08 -0.55
N MET A 119 -11.17 -2.11 -0.18
CA MET A 119 -11.76 -2.07 1.15
C MET A 119 -12.68 -3.25 1.42
N ASN A 120 -13.43 -3.73 0.42
CA ASN A 120 -14.23 -4.93 0.57
C ASN A 120 -13.39 -6.21 0.73
N ILE A 121 -12.22 -6.27 0.07
CA ILE A 121 -11.27 -7.37 0.29
C ILE A 121 -10.71 -7.33 1.71
N ILE A 122 -10.33 -6.13 2.20
CA ILE A 122 -9.70 -5.96 3.52
C ILE A 122 -10.70 -6.14 4.67
N MET A 123 -11.84 -5.46 4.62
CA MET A 123 -12.80 -5.34 5.72
C MET A 123 -14.09 -6.15 5.49
N GLY A 124 -14.20 -6.87 4.38
CA GLY A 124 -15.45 -7.53 4.02
C GLY A 124 -16.56 -6.52 3.68
N ASN A 125 -17.81 -6.96 3.78
CA ASN A 125 -18.99 -6.12 3.51
C ASN A 125 -19.46 -5.32 4.74
N GLU A 126 -18.54 -5.04 5.67
CA GLU A 126 -18.84 -4.40 6.96
C GLU A 126 -19.02 -2.87 6.82
N ILE A 127 -18.53 -2.27 5.73
CA ILE A 127 -18.65 -0.84 5.48
C ILE A 127 -19.59 -0.59 4.29
N ASN A 128 -20.81 -0.16 4.62
CA ASN A 128 -21.82 0.24 3.64
C ASN A 128 -22.10 1.75 3.62
N ASP A 129 -21.35 2.54 4.41
CA ASP A 129 -21.48 4.00 4.45
C ASP A 129 -20.61 4.65 3.36
N GLU A 130 -21.25 5.21 2.34
CA GLU A 130 -20.60 5.90 1.22
C GLU A 130 -19.77 7.11 1.69
N LYS A 131 -20.21 7.83 2.73
CA LYS A 131 -19.47 8.99 3.26
C LYS A 131 -18.20 8.56 3.97
N LEU A 132 -18.26 7.45 4.70
CA LEU A 132 -17.08 6.88 5.36
C LEU A 132 -16.08 6.39 4.31
N LEU A 133 -16.54 5.69 3.26
CA LEU A 133 -15.69 5.24 2.15
C LEU A 133 -15.01 6.41 1.43
N ASP A 134 -15.76 7.48 1.13
CA ASP A 134 -15.23 8.69 0.53
C ASP A 134 -14.19 9.38 1.42
N TYR A 135 -14.41 9.42 2.73
CA TYR A 135 -13.43 9.95 3.67
C TYR A 135 -12.15 9.10 3.68
N MET A 136 -12.29 7.78 3.76
CA MET A 136 -11.15 6.87 3.76
C MET A 136 -10.36 6.91 2.45
N GLU A 137 -11.04 7.06 1.31
CA GLU A 137 -10.40 7.23 0.00
C GLU A 137 -9.54 8.50 -0.04
N LYS A 138 -10.09 9.62 0.45
CA LYS A 138 -9.36 10.90 0.52
C LYS A 138 -8.12 10.81 1.40
N GLU A 139 -8.25 10.20 2.57
CA GLU A 139 -7.12 9.98 3.49
C GLU A 139 -6.06 9.08 2.86
N TYR A 140 -6.47 7.97 2.23
CA TYR A 140 -5.57 7.07 1.52
C TYR A 140 -4.84 7.78 0.38
N THR A 141 -5.55 8.58 -0.42
CA THR A 141 -4.97 9.35 -1.52
C THR A 141 -3.95 10.38 -1.00
N ALA A 142 -4.25 11.09 0.09
CA ALA A 142 -3.32 12.02 0.73
C ALA A 142 -2.04 11.34 1.22
N ILE A 143 -2.17 10.16 1.85
CA ILE A 143 -1.03 9.37 2.33
C ILE A 143 -0.22 8.82 1.16
N SER A 144 -0.87 8.24 0.15
CA SER A 144 -0.21 7.73 -1.06
C SER A 144 0.62 8.80 -1.76
N ASN A 145 0.08 10.03 -1.85
CA ASN A 145 0.79 11.17 -2.41
C ASN A 145 1.99 11.59 -1.56
N GLY A 146 1.85 11.60 -0.23
CA GLY A 146 2.97 11.86 0.68
C GLY A 146 4.10 10.85 0.54
N LEU A 147 3.77 9.54 0.49
CA LEU A 147 4.74 8.46 0.33
C LEU A 147 5.50 8.52 -1.00
N LYS A 148 4.80 8.86 -2.09
CA LYS A 148 5.40 8.97 -3.44
C LYS A 148 6.19 10.27 -3.65
N SER A 149 6.02 11.26 -2.78
CA SER A 149 6.72 12.55 -2.89
C SER A 149 8.16 12.48 -2.42
N ILE A 150 8.96 13.48 -2.80
CA ILE A 150 10.28 13.71 -2.19
C ILE A 150 10.05 14.24 -0.77
N ALA A 151 10.89 13.81 0.18
CA ALA A 151 10.81 14.17 1.60
C ALA A 151 11.22 15.64 1.90
N ILE A 152 10.51 16.60 1.28
CA ILE A 152 10.70 18.04 1.50
C ILE A 152 9.67 18.49 2.53
N ASN A 153 10.14 18.82 3.73
CA ASN A 153 9.31 19.26 4.84
C ASN A 153 9.12 20.78 4.86
N LEU A 154 8.53 21.34 3.80
CA LEU A 154 8.19 22.76 3.70
C LEU A 154 6.68 22.94 3.45
N PRO A 155 6.05 24.00 3.99
CA PRO A 155 4.65 24.31 3.71
C PRO A 155 4.36 24.32 2.21
N GLY A 156 3.25 23.70 1.80
CA GLY A 156 2.87 23.56 0.39
C GLY A 156 3.33 22.26 -0.29
N PHE A 157 4.28 21.53 0.27
CA PHE A 157 4.68 20.21 -0.25
C PHE A 157 3.78 19.07 0.27
N ALA A 158 3.61 18.03 -0.56
CA ALA A 158 2.79 16.87 -0.20
C ALA A 158 3.31 16.16 1.05
N PHE A 159 4.63 15.90 1.13
CA PHE A 159 5.27 15.30 2.30
C PHE A 159 4.98 16.07 3.60
N HIS A 160 5.11 17.40 3.58
CA HIS A 160 4.83 18.24 4.74
C HIS A 160 3.38 18.14 5.22
N ARG A 161 2.42 18.21 4.28
CA ARG A 161 0.99 18.08 4.61
C ARG A 161 0.69 16.73 5.25
N THR A 162 1.09 15.64 4.58
CA THR A 162 0.84 14.28 5.06
C THR A 162 1.52 14.04 6.42
N LEU A 163 2.74 14.51 6.62
CA LEU A 163 3.47 14.36 7.89
C LEU A 163 2.77 15.10 9.04
N LYS A 164 2.24 16.30 8.77
CA LYS A 164 1.49 17.09 9.76
C LYS A 164 0.17 16.41 10.12
N ASP A 165 -0.57 15.94 9.13
CA ASP A 165 -1.87 15.29 9.32
C ASP A 165 -1.72 13.93 10.03
N GLN A 166 -0.68 13.16 9.70
CA GLN A 166 -0.40 11.89 10.39
C GLN A 166 0.00 12.08 11.85
N ASN A 167 0.76 13.13 12.21
CA ASN A 167 1.04 13.45 13.61
C ASN A 167 -0.24 13.77 14.40
N ILE A 168 -1.30 14.22 13.72
CA ILE A 168 -2.61 14.48 14.32
C ILE A 168 -3.47 13.20 14.34
N LYS A 169 -3.26 12.26 13.41
CA LYS A 169 -4.09 11.06 13.18
C LYS A 169 -3.38 9.72 13.46
N VAL A 170 -2.35 9.70 14.32
CA VAL A 170 -1.47 8.53 14.60
C VAL A 170 -2.22 7.23 15.00
N GLY A 171 -3.51 7.29 15.29
CA GLY A 171 -4.37 6.11 15.54
C GLY A 171 -5.28 5.65 14.39
N SER A 172 -5.40 6.39 13.27
CA SER A 172 -6.44 6.10 12.25
C SER A 172 -5.93 5.43 10.99
N LEU A 173 -4.63 5.46 10.71
CA LEU A 173 -4.05 4.57 9.70
C LEU A 173 -3.84 3.22 10.38
N VAL A 174 -4.95 2.54 10.61
CA VAL A 174 -4.99 1.10 10.87
C VAL A 174 -3.93 0.46 9.98
N THR A 175 -2.92 -0.08 10.64
CA THR A 175 -2.02 -1.06 10.07
C THR A 175 -2.88 -2.01 9.24
N PHE A 176 -2.49 -2.30 8.00
CA PHE A 176 -3.13 -3.33 7.18
C PHE A 176 -3.37 -4.56 8.06
N GLY A 177 -4.59 -4.79 8.58
CA GLY A 177 -4.79 -5.76 9.66
C GLY A 177 -5.98 -5.61 10.61
N ALA A 178 -6.76 -4.52 10.57
CA ALA A 178 -7.99 -4.42 11.40
C ALA A 178 -9.25 -5.03 10.77
N GLY A 179 -9.18 -5.52 9.54
CA GLY A 179 -10.31 -6.16 8.87
C GLY A 179 -10.42 -7.65 9.22
N SER A 180 -11.63 -8.12 9.48
CA SER A 180 -11.97 -9.50 9.86
C SER A 180 -11.47 -10.57 8.89
N ARG A 181 -11.11 -10.18 7.65
CA ARG A 181 -10.69 -11.08 6.57
C ARG A 181 -9.19 -11.20 6.36
N LEU A 182 -8.38 -10.22 6.79
CA LEU A 182 -7.00 -10.10 6.30
C LEU A 182 -5.90 -10.38 7.32
N CYS A 183 -6.22 -10.56 8.60
CA CYS A 183 -5.42 -11.18 9.67
C CYS A 183 -6.22 -11.11 10.98
N PRO A 184 -6.07 -12.07 11.92
CA PRO A 184 -6.67 -11.95 13.24
C PRO A 184 -5.92 -10.87 14.02
N GLY A 185 -6.43 -9.63 13.98
CA GLY A 185 -5.84 -8.48 14.70
C GLY A 185 -5.63 -8.72 16.20
N ALA A 186 -6.38 -9.65 16.80
CA ALA A 186 -6.28 -9.99 18.23
C ALA A 186 -4.95 -10.63 18.67
N ASP A 187 -4.14 -11.20 17.76
CA ASP A 187 -2.86 -11.84 18.12
C ASP A 187 -1.63 -10.95 17.89
N LEU A 188 -1.78 -9.78 17.25
CA LEU A 188 -0.71 -8.77 17.18
C LEU A 188 -0.73 -7.84 18.40
N ASP A 189 -1.89 -7.59 19.00
CA ASP A 189 -2.01 -6.91 20.30
C ASP A 189 -1.29 -7.69 21.42
N LYS A 190 -1.23 -9.02 21.32
CA LYS A 190 -0.48 -9.86 22.27
C LYS A 190 1.04 -9.78 22.09
N LEU A 191 1.53 -9.34 20.92
CA LEU A 191 2.95 -9.10 20.69
C LEU A 191 3.40 -7.75 21.30
N GLU A 192 2.48 -6.78 21.43
CA GLU A 192 2.73 -5.51 22.14
C GLU A 192 2.80 -5.67 23.67
N ILE A 193 2.29 -6.77 24.25
CA ILE A 193 2.35 -7.02 25.70
C ILE A 193 3.67 -7.69 26.13
N ALA A 194 4.49 -8.17 25.18
CA ALA A 194 5.68 -8.97 25.48
C ALA A 194 7.03 -8.30 25.10
N VAL A 195 7.06 -6.99 24.85
CA VAL A 195 8.31 -6.20 24.68
C VAL A 195 8.32 -5.01 25.62
#